data_AF-A0A9W7Y753-F1
#
_entry.id   AF-A0A9W7Y753-F1
#
_cell.length_a   1.000
_cell.length_b   1.000
_cell.length_c   1.000
_cell.angle_alpha   90.00
_cell.angle_beta   90.00
_cell.angle_gamma   90.00
#
_symmetry.space_group_name_H-M   'P 1'
#
loop_
_entity.id
_entity.type
_entity.pdbx_description
1 polymer ?
#
loop_
_entity_poly.entity_id
_entity_poly.type
_entity_poly.pdbx_seq_one_letter_code
_entity_poly.pdbx_strand_id
1 'polypeptide(L)'
;MIRSGAAKNIIVMAGAGISTSAGIPDFRSPGTGLYANLQKYRLPYPEAIFTIDYFRKQPRPFYVLAKELYPGQFVPTACHFFVQLLAQRGLLLRHYTQNIDCLEREAGVEPGLIVEAHGSFHEAHCIGSGCGKGFPQDWLREHIFDDRTPRCDECGSLVKPDITFFGEGLPVRFFELIEDDFAACDLLIVMGTSLQVQPFASLVGNVGGSVPRLLINRERVGETVGHSGGFDFDGKRSADSVHRDALVLGDCDDACLLFAEKLGWAGELASLRAAFTVRKGLEAGAGAS
;
A
#
# COMPACT_ATOMS: atom_id res chain seq x y z
N MET A 1 -2.68 18.91 -16.57
CA MET A 1 -2.81 19.28 -15.14
C MET A 1 -1.46 19.40 -14.45
N ILE A 2 -0.65 18.35 -14.38
CA ILE A 2 0.69 18.40 -13.75
C ILE A 2 1.60 19.41 -14.46
N ARG A 3 1.83 19.28 -15.78
CA ARG A 3 2.68 20.23 -16.54
C ARG A 3 2.18 21.67 -16.51
N SER A 4 0.87 21.86 -16.48
CA SER A 4 0.25 23.19 -16.45
C SER A 4 0.25 23.82 -15.05
N GLY A 5 0.71 23.10 -14.01
CA GLY A 5 0.70 23.56 -12.62
C GLY A 5 -0.70 23.65 -11.99
N ALA A 6 -1.71 23.04 -12.63
CA ALA A 6 -3.09 23.06 -12.17
C ALA A 6 -3.38 22.03 -11.07
N ALA A 7 -2.57 20.97 -10.98
CA ALA A 7 -2.59 20.03 -9.86
C ALA A 7 -1.35 20.26 -9.02
N LYS A 8 -1.55 20.61 -7.74
CA LYS A 8 -0.48 20.86 -6.76
C LYS A 8 -0.59 19.92 -5.57
N ASN A 9 -1.80 19.45 -5.29
CA ASN A 9 -2.11 18.52 -4.21
C ASN A 9 -2.60 17.19 -4.78
N ILE A 10 -1.68 16.27 -5.04
CA ILE A 10 -2.00 14.96 -5.60
C ILE A 10 -2.13 13.94 -4.47
N ILE A 11 -3.26 13.26 -4.41
CA ILE A 11 -3.42 12.06 -3.59
C ILE A 11 -3.17 10.83 -4.46
N VAL A 12 -2.36 9.92 -3.96
CA VAL A 12 -2.20 8.59 -4.53
C VAL A 12 -2.84 7.57 -3.59
N MET A 13 -3.75 6.76 -4.09
CA MET A 13 -4.26 5.56 -3.43
C MET A 13 -3.67 4.33 -4.09
N ALA A 14 -3.02 3.44 -3.34
CA ALA A 14 -2.41 2.24 -3.88
C ALA A 14 -2.78 0.97 -3.11
N GLY A 15 -2.74 -0.16 -3.83
CA GLY A 15 -2.82 -1.49 -3.24
C GLY A 15 -1.81 -2.45 -3.85
N ALA A 16 -1.99 -3.74 -3.61
CA ALA A 16 -0.95 -4.75 -3.86
C ALA A 16 -0.47 -4.84 -5.31
N GLY A 17 -1.30 -4.41 -6.27
CA GLY A 17 -0.95 -4.39 -7.69
C GLY A 17 0.31 -3.57 -7.99
N ILE A 18 0.62 -2.52 -7.21
CA ILE A 18 1.85 -1.74 -7.41
C ILE A 18 3.12 -2.48 -6.97
N SER A 19 2.99 -3.56 -6.19
CA SER A 19 4.09 -4.36 -5.64
C SER A 19 4.28 -5.70 -6.38
N THR A 20 3.37 -6.09 -7.27
CA THR A 20 3.43 -7.39 -7.95
C THR A 20 4.69 -7.61 -8.78
N SER A 21 5.19 -6.58 -9.47
CA SER A 21 6.43 -6.64 -10.23
C SER A 21 7.70 -6.65 -9.35
N ALA A 22 7.59 -6.33 -8.05
CA ALA A 22 8.66 -6.52 -7.09
C ALA A 22 8.83 -7.99 -6.66
N GLY A 23 7.90 -8.88 -7.06
CA GLY A 23 7.87 -10.28 -6.63
C GLY A 23 7.00 -10.53 -5.39
N ILE A 24 6.28 -9.52 -4.90
CA ILE A 24 5.31 -9.66 -3.81
C ILE A 24 3.96 -10.02 -4.43
N PRO A 25 3.42 -11.23 -4.21
CA PRO A 25 2.13 -11.60 -4.77
C PRO A 25 1.03 -10.69 -4.21
N ASP A 26 0.06 -10.34 -5.04
CA ASP A 26 -1.17 -9.74 -4.50
C ASP A 26 -1.96 -10.77 -3.70
N PHE A 27 -3.06 -10.37 -3.06
CA PHE A 27 -3.85 -11.31 -2.28
C PHE A 27 -4.76 -12.20 -3.14
N ARG A 28 -5.35 -11.65 -4.21
CA ARG A 28 -6.58 -12.15 -4.83
C ARG A 28 -6.42 -12.71 -6.24
N SER A 29 -5.31 -12.46 -6.92
CA SER A 29 -5.14 -12.90 -8.31
C SER A 29 -5.25 -14.43 -8.42
N PRO A 30 -6.08 -14.96 -9.34
CA PRO A 30 -6.20 -16.40 -9.54
C PRO A 30 -4.84 -17.04 -9.88
N GLY A 31 -4.50 -18.14 -9.19
CA GLY A 31 -3.30 -18.96 -9.46
C GLY A 31 -1.97 -18.37 -8.99
N THR A 32 -1.85 -17.06 -8.81
CA THR A 32 -0.60 -16.38 -8.42
C THR A 32 -0.70 -15.59 -7.11
N GLY A 33 -1.91 -15.17 -6.75
CA GLY A 33 -2.16 -14.44 -5.51
C GLY A 33 -1.91 -15.30 -4.28
N LEU A 34 -1.61 -14.63 -3.18
CA LEU A 34 -1.21 -15.25 -1.92
C LEU A 34 -2.21 -16.32 -1.48
N TYR A 35 -3.52 -16.04 -1.56
CA TYR A 35 -4.58 -16.97 -1.19
C TYR A 35 -4.57 -18.30 -1.95
N ALA A 36 -4.09 -18.32 -3.20
CA ALA A 36 -3.94 -19.55 -3.98
C ALA A 36 -2.83 -20.46 -3.41
N ASN A 37 -1.84 -19.88 -2.72
CA ASN A 37 -0.65 -20.55 -2.23
C ASN A 37 -0.69 -20.88 -0.71
N LEU A 38 -1.78 -20.54 -0.01
CA LEU A 38 -1.91 -20.77 1.44
C LEU A 38 -2.34 -22.20 1.82
N GLN A 39 -2.55 -23.10 0.86
CA GLN A 39 -3.00 -24.47 1.14
C GLN A 39 -2.07 -25.22 2.12
N LYS A 40 -0.76 -24.89 2.12
CA LYS A 40 0.25 -25.43 3.05
C LYS A 40 -0.08 -25.20 4.53
N TYR A 41 -0.86 -24.17 4.85
CA TYR A 41 -1.19 -23.78 6.23
C TYR A 41 -2.47 -24.42 6.78
N ARG A 42 -3.21 -25.21 5.98
CA ARG A 42 -4.47 -25.87 6.39
C ARG A 42 -5.48 -24.91 7.05
N LEU A 43 -5.63 -23.73 6.46
CA LEU A 43 -6.53 -22.70 6.95
C LEU A 43 -8.00 -23.10 6.73
N PRO A 44 -8.93 -22.66 7.59
CA PRO A 44 -10.37 -22.89 7.37
C PRO A 44 -10.91 -22.17 6.13
N TYR A 45 -10.33 -21.00 5.81
CA TYR A 45 -10.53 -20.21 4.60
C TYR A 45 -9.30 -19.31 4.41
N PRO A 46 -8.98 -18.85 3.18
CA PRO A 46 -7.72 -18.16 2.88
C PRO A 46 -7.47 -16.90 3.73
N GLU A 47 -8.51 -16.10 3.98
CA GLU A 47 -8.44 -14.85 4.73
C GLU A 47 -8.15 -15.07 6.23
N ALA A 48 -8.36 -16.29 6.75
CA ALA A 48 -8.27 -16.58 8.18
C ALA A 48 -6.91 -16.19 8.77
N ILE A 49 -5.81 -16.38 8.03
CA ILE A 49 -4.45 -16.00 8.45
C ILE A 49 -4.29 -14.52 8.79
N PHE A 50 -5.17 -13.66 8.24
CA PHE A 50 -5.20 -12.22 8.46
C PHE A 50 -6.37 -11.78 9.37
N THR A 51 -7.03 -12.69 10.08
CA THR A 51 -8.06 -12.34 11.07
C THR A 51 -7.48 -12.33 12.48
N ILE A 52 -7.81 -11.31 13.28
CA ILE A 52 -7.24 -11.17 14.63
C ILE A 52 -7.61 -12.34 15.55
N ASP A 53 -8.82 -12.88 15.39
CA ASP A 53 -9.30 -14.02 16.18
C ASP A 53 -8.55 -15.31 15.87
N TYR A 54 -8.26 -15.57 14.59
CA TYR A 54 -7.45 -16.72 14.19
C TYR A 54 -6.01 -16.54 14.68
N PHE A 55 -5.43 -15.37 14.49
CA PHE A 55 -4.06 -15.07 14.93
C PHE A 55 -3.86 -15.29 16.43
N ARG A 56 -4.80 -14.84 17.27
CA ARG A 56 -4.75 -15.06 18.73
C ARG A 56 -4.75 -16.55 19.10
N LYS A 57 -5.38 -17.41 18.30
CA LYS A 57 -5.49 -18.87 18.52
C LYS A 57 -4.34 -19.66 17.88
N GLN A 58 -3.95 -19.29 16.67
CA GLN A 58 -2.96 -19.95 15.83
C GLN A 58 -2.08 -18.90 15.12
N PRO A 59 -1.11 -18.30 15.82
CA PRO A 59 -0.31 -17.21 15.25
C PRO A 59 0.80 -17.69 14.29
N ARG A 60 1.20 -18.96 14.40
CA ARG A 60 2.36 -19.51 13.68
C ARG A 60 2.23 -19.41 12.15
N PRO A 61 1.10 -19.72 11.50
CA PRO A 61 0.95 -19.55 10.05
C PRO A 61 1.29 -18.14 9.58
N PHE A 62 0.80 -17.11 10.29
CA PHE A 62 1.11 -15.72 9.96
C PHE A 62 2.61 -15.43 10.07
N TYR A 63 3.29 -15.86 11.13
CA TYR A 63 4.73 -15.59 11.26
C TYR A 63 5.60 -16.31 10.23
N VAL A 64 5.23 -17.54 9.86
CA VAL A 64 5.91 -18.25 8.76
C VAL A 64 5.72 -17.48 7.45
N LEU A 65 4.51 -17.01 7.17
CA LEU A 65 4.25 -16.18 6.01
C LEU A 65 4.99 -14.83 6.08
N ALA A 66 5.00 -14.17 7.24
CA ALA A 66 5.68 -12.89 7.44
C ALA A 66 7.19 -12.98 7.18
N LYS A 67 7.82 -14.13 7.48
CA LYS A 67 9.22 -14.40 7.14
C LYS A 67 9.48 -14.42 5.62
N GLU A 68 8.51 -14.93 4.84
CA GLU A 68 8.59 -14.98 3.37
C GLU A 68 8.36 -13.60 2.72
N LEU A 69 7.72 -12.66 3.44
CA LEU A 69 7.33 -11.35 2.94
C LEU A 69 8.04 -10.19 3.66
N TYR A 70 9.07 -10.48 4.46
CA TYR A 70 9.64 -9.49 5.37
C TYR A 70 10.28 -8.32 4.59
N PRO A 71 10.10 -7.06 5.03
CA PRO A 71 10.70 -5.91 4.37
C PRO A 71 12.21 -6.03 4.15
N GLY A 72 12.70 -5.42 3.07
CA GLY A 72 14.12 -5.41 2.71
C GLY A 72 14.57 -6.54 1.78
N GLN A 73 13.73 -7.52 1.51
CA GLN A 73 13.98 -8.60 0.54
C GLN A 73 13.60 -8.23 -0.90
N PHE A 74 12.84 -7.14 -1.07
CA PHE A 74 12.24 -6.73 -2.34
C PHE A 74 12.72 -5.35 -2.76
N VAL A 75 12.70 -5.11 -4.08
CA VAL A 75 13.07 -3.82 -4.68
C VAL A 75 11.79 -3.06 -5.03
N PRO A 76 11.63 -1.79 -4.60
CA PRO A 76 10.47 -0.99 -4.98
C PRO A 76 10.31 -0.89 -6.50
N THR A 77 9.06 -0.84 -6.96
CA THR A 77 8.71 -0.84 -8.38
C THR A 77 8.77 0.56 -9.00
N ALA A 78 8.60 0.68 -10.31
CA ALA A 78 8.57 1.99 -10.97
C ALA A 78 7.41 2.86 -10.43
N CYS A 79 6.31 2.24 -10.00
CA CYS A 79 5.20 2.93 -9.32
C CYS A 79 5.65 3.63 -8.04
N HIS A 80 6.39 2.93 -7.17
CA HIS A 80 6.86 3.48 -5.89
C HIS A 80 7.79 4.68 -6.12
N PHE A 81 8.72 4.56 -7.08
CA PHE A 81 9.60 5.67 -7.43
C PHE A 81 8.87 6.82 -8.14
N PHE A 82 7.78 6.55 -8.86
CA PHE A 82 6.94 7.61 -9.41
C PHE A 82 6.24 8.40 -8.30
N VAL A 83 5.71 7.73 -7.28
CA VAL A 83 5.18 8.39 -6.08
C VAL A 83 6.26 9.23 -5.39
N GLN A 84 7.49 8.70 -5.29
CA GLN A 84 8.59 9.47 -4.74
C GLN A 84 8.95 10.71 -5.59
N LEU A 85 8.89 10.63 -6.92
CA LEU A 85 9.08 11.82 -7.76
C LEU A 85 8.00 12.87 -7.55
N LEU A 86 6.74 12.46 -7.34
CA LEU A 86 5.68 13.40 -6.97
C LEU A 86 6.02 14.13 -5.66
N ALA A 87 6.55 13.40 -4.67
CA ALA A 87 6.98 13.98 -3.39
C ALA A 87 8.17 14.95 -3.56
N GLN A 88 9.24 14.53 -4.26
CA GLN A 88 10.42 15.38 -4.51
C GLN A 88 10.09 16.67 -5.28
N ARG A 89 9.02 16.64 -6.06
CA ARG A 89 8.54 17.79 -6.84
C ARG A 89 7.52 18.65 -6.07
N GLY A 90 7.21 18.31 -4.82
CA GLY A 90 6.25 19.05 -3.99
C GLY A 90 4.81 18.94 -4.49
N LEU A 91 4.47 17.87 -5.22
CA LEU A 91 3.15 17.64 -5.79
C LEU A 91 2.33 16.60 -5.00
N LEU A 92 3.00 15.70 -4.28
CA LEU A 92 2.32 14.68 -3.47
C LEU A 92 1.79 15.31 -2.19
N LEU A 93 0.46 15.35 -2.05
CA LEU A 93 -0.19 15.71 -0.79
C LEU A 93 -0.14 14.51 0.17
N ARG A 94 -0.58 13.35 -0.30
CA ARG A 94 -0.55 12.11 0.48
C ARG A 94 -0.52 10.85 -0.38
N HIS A 95 0.12 9.83 0.15
CA HIS A 95 0.06 8.47 -0.37
C HIS A 95 -0.66 7.57 0.63
N TYR A 96 -1.89 7.18 0.29
CA TYR A 96 -2.67 6.19 1.02
C TYR A 96 -2.40 4.81 0.44
N THR A 97 -1.81 3.92 1.23
CA THR A 97 -1.47 2.56 0.79
C THR A 97 -2.22 1.51 1.60
N GLN A 98 -2.70 0.48 0.91
CA GLN A 98 -3.23 -0.75 1.52
C GLN A 98 -2.13 -1.78 1.79
N ASN A 99 -0.92 -1.53 1.28
CA ASN A 99 0.21 -2.44 1.37
C ASN A 99 0.85 -2.34 2.76
N ILE A 100 1.50 -3.43 3.12
CA ILE A 100 2.20 -3.60 4.40
C ILE A 100 3.70 -3.87 4.19
N ASP A 101 4.13 -3.91 2.92
CA ASP A 101 5.47 -4.33 2.49
C ASP A 101 6.57 -3.27 2.72
N CYS A 102 6.17 -2.06 3.07
CA CYS A 102 7.03 -0.89 3.33
C CYS A 102 7.82 -0.39 2.11
N LEU A 103 7.47 -0.81 0.88
CA LEU A 103 8.23 -0.42 -0.31
C LEU A 103 8.16 1.08 -0.63
N GLU A 104 7.12 1.77 -0.16
CA GLU A 104 7.00 3.22 -0.25
C GLU A 104 8.11 3.94 0.54
N ARG A 105 8.41 3.44 1.76
CA ARG A 105 9.49 3.95 2.61
C ARG A 105 10.86 3.62 2.01
N GLU A 106 11.02 2.39 1.52
CA GLU A 106 12.25 1.95 0.86
C GLU A 106 12.56 2.79 -0.39
N ALA A 107 11.53 3.17 -1.16
CA ALA A 107 11.64 4.07 -2.30
C ALA A 107 12.01 5.51 -1.90
N GLY A 108 11.92 5.85 -0.61
CA GLY A 108 12.31 7.14 -0.04
C GLY A 108 11.16 8.14 0.09
N VAL A 109 9.90 7.71 0.04
CA VAL A 109 8.77 8.60 0.33
C VAL A 109 8.81 8.97 1.82
N GLU A 110 8.78 10.27 2.11
CA GLU A 110 8.84 10.77 3.48
C GLU A 110 7.70 10.19 4.34
N PRO A 111 7.96 9.68 5.56
CA PRO A 111 6.94 9.08 6.41
C PRO A 111 5.72 9.98 6.65
N GLY A 112 5.94 11.30 6.72
CA GLY A 112 4.88 12.29 6.87
C GLY A 112 3.88 12.30 5.72
N LEU A 113 4.26 11.84 4.52
CA LEU A 113 3.39 11.79 3.34
C LEU A 113 2.64 10.45 3.20
N ILE A 114 2.94 9.45 4.03
CA ILE A 114 2.37 8.11 3.93
C ILE A 114 1.24 7.94 4.96
N VAL A 115 0.16 7.31 4.49
CA VAL A 115 -0.90 6.73 5.33
C VAL A 115 -0.96 5.24 5.00
N GLU A 116 -0.38 4.44 5.88
CA GLU A 116 -0.43 2.97 5.84
C GLU A 116 -1.79 2.53 6.37
N ALA A 117 -2.80 2.49 5.51
CA ALA A 117 -4.20 2.29 5.90
C ALA A 117 -4.42 0.93 6.58
N HIS A 118 -3.62 -0.08 6.24
CA HIS A 118 -3.63 -1.39 6.89
C HIS A 118 -2.40 -1.61 7.76
N GLY A 119 -1.75 -0.54 8.20
CA GLY A 119 -0.56 -0.60 9.03
C GLY A 119 0.68 -1.12 8.29
N SER A 120 1.73 -1.48 9.02
CA SER A 120 3.00 -1.94 8.43
C SER A 120 3.82 -2.82 9.38
N PHE A 121 4.88 -3.44 8.85
CA PHE A 121 5.87 -4.17 9.64
C PHE A 121 6.88 -3.27 10.37
N HIS A 122 6.73 -1.94 10.30
CA HIS A 122 7.70 -1.00 10.86
C HIS A 122 7.77 -1.04 12.39
N GLU A 123 6.62 -1.22 13.04
CA GLU A 123 6.50 -1.30 14.50
C GLU A 123 5.72 -2.56 14.89
N ALA A 124 5.84 -2.95 16.16
CA ALA A 124 5.13 -4.09 16.69
C ALA A 124 4.73 -3.84 18.15
N HIS A 125 3.51 -4.23 18.51
CA HIS A 125 2.99 -4.02 19.86
C HIS A 125 2.47 -5.31 20.49
N CYS A 126 2.60 -5.37 21.82
CA CYS A 126 1.93 -6.38 22.62
C CYS A 126 0.41 -6.23 22.51
N ILE A 127 -0.29 -7.31 22.13
CA ILE A 127 -1.75 -7.34 22.04
C ILE A 127 -2.42 -7.82 23.35
N GLY A 128 -1.66 -7.91 24.44
CA GLY A 128 -2.18 -8.21 25.77
C GLY A 128 -3.04 -7.06 26.28
N SER A 129 -4.21 -7.39 26.85
CA SER A 129 -5.15 -6.39 27.37
C SER A 129 -4.48 -5.51 28.43
N GLY A 130 -4.42 -4.20 28.16
CA GLY A 130 -3.83 -3.20 29.06
C GLY A 130 -2.30 -3.08 29.03
N CYS A 131 -1.60 -3.83 28.17
CA CYS A 131 -0.13 -3.74 28.04
C CYS A 131 0.28 -2.74 26.95
N GLY A 132 0.08 -3.08 25.66
CA GLY A 132 0.42 -2.18 24.56
C GLY A 132 1.91 -1.81 24.46
N LYS A 133 2.82 -2.57 25.07
CA LYS A 133 4.26 -2.33 24.96
C LYS A 133 4.72 -2.42 23.50
N GLY A 134 5.46 -1.41 23.04
CA GLY A 134 6.09 -1.38 21.73
C GLY A 134 7.41 -2.15 21.68
N PHE A 135 7.69 -2.74 20.53
CA PHE A 135 8.88 -3.53 20.23
C PHE A 135 9.51 -3.03 18.93
N PRO A 136 10.84 -2.83 18.90
CA PRO A 136 11.54 -2.42 17.67
C PRO A 136 11.40 -3.44 16.54
N GLN A 137 11.46 -2.97 15.30
CA GLN A 137 11.40 -3.82 14.10
C GLN A 137 12.43 -4.95 14.14
N ASP A 138 13.69 -4.65 14.49
CA ASP A 138 14.76 -5.65 14.54
C ASP A 138 14.50 -6.75 15.56
N TRP A 139 13.91 -6.42 16.71
CA TRP A 139 13.51 -7.42 17.71
C TRP A 139 12.46 -8.37 17.14
N LEU A 140 11.45 -7.84 16.44
CA LEU A 140 10.42 -8.68 15.81
C LEU A 140 11.03 -9.53 14.68
N ARG A 141 11.93 -8.95 13.89
CA ARG A 141 12.67 -9.62 12.81
C ARG A 141 13.42 -10.83 13.35
N GLU A 142 14.23 -10.67 14.39
CA GLU A 142 14.98 -11.76 15.00
C GLU A 142 14.07 -12.92 15.41
N HIS A 143 12.94 -12.63 16.08
CA HIS A 143 12.00 -13.67 16.49
C HIS A 143 11.38 -14.41 15.30
N ILE A 144 10.94 -13.67 14.27
CA ILE A 144 10.34 -14.26 13.07
C ILE A 144 11.36 -15.12 12.31
N PHE A 145 12.59 -14.65 12.14
CA PHE A 145 13.62 -15.39 11.40
C PHE A 145 14.16 -16.60 12.17
N ASP A 146 14.14 -16.58 13.50
CA ASP A 146 14.45 -17.72 14.36
C ASP A 146 13.29 -18.72 14.52
N ASP A 147 12.19 -18.53 13.79
CA ASP A 147 10.96 -19.34 13.89
C ASP A 147 10.37 -19.37 15.32
N ARG A 148 10.62 -18.31 16.11
CA ARG A 148 10.11 -18.12 17.46
C ARG A 148 8.85 -17.25 17.42
N THR A 149 7.78 -17.71 18.07
CA THR A 149 6.58 -16.90 18.26
C THR A 149 6.89 -15.71 19.19
N PRO A 150 6.81 -14.46 18.71
CA PRO A 150 7.06 -13.27 19.50
C PRO A 150 6.09 -13.15 20.69
N ARG A 151 6.65 -12.98 21.88
CA ARG A 151 5.90 -12.79 23.13
C ARG A 151 6.46 -11.63 23.93
N CYS A 152 5.57 -10.91 24.57
CA CYS A 152 5.89 -9.77 25.40
C CYS A 152 6.62 -10.23 26.66
N ASP A 153 7.74 -9.58 26.95
CA ASP A 153 8.57 -9.79 28.13
C ASP A 153 7.93 -9.30 29.43
N GLU A 154 6.91 -8.44 29.37
CA GLU A 154 6.18 -7.95 30.55
C GLU A 154 4.97 -8.82 30.93
N CYS A 155 4.18 -9.27 29.94
CA CYS A 155 2.91 -9.94 30.23
C CYS A 155 2.73 -11.32 29.53
N GLY A 156 3.74 -11.80 28.81
CA GLY A 156 3.72 -13.10 28.12
C GLY A 156 2.75 -13.23 26.93
N SER A 157 1.98 -12.18 26.65
CA SER A 157 1.02 -12.12 25.53
C SER A 157 1.74 -12.03 24.19
N LEU A 158 1.02 -12.28 23.09
CA LEU A 158 1.59 -12.19 21.74
C LEU A 158 2.01 -10.75 21.43
N VAL A 159 3.11 -10.58 20.69
CA VAL A 159 3.52 -9.31 20.09
C VAL A 159 3.22 -9.38 18.61
N LYS A 160 2.39 -8.49 18.08
CA LYS A 160 1.98 -8.48 16.67
C LYS A 160 2.65 -7.29 15.97
N PRO A 161 3.14 -7.42 14.72
CA PRO A 161 3.43 -6.24 13.91
C PRO A 161 2.19 -5.35 13.80
N ASP A 162 2.36 -4.06 13.61
CA ASP A 162 1.28 -3.06 13.56
C ASP A 162 0.53 -3.06 12.24
N ILE A 163 0.27 -4.25 11.70
CA ILE A 163 -0.59 -4.50 10.55
C ILE A 163 -2.03 -4.65 11.03
N THR A 164 -2.97 -3.99 10.37
CA THR A 164 -4.39 -4.12 10.65
C THR A 164 -4.93 -5.45 10.13
N PHE A 165 -5.29 -6.36 11.04
CA PHE A 165 -5.95 -7.61 10.70
C PHE A 165 -7.45 -7.37 10.50
N PHE A 166 -8.12 -8.27 9.77
CA PHE A 166 -9.58 -8.30 9.75
C PHE A 166 -10.13 -8.48 11.18
N GLY A 167 -11.06 -7.59 11.54
CA GLY A 167 -11.61 -7.47 12.89
C GLY A 167 -10.94 -6.40 13.76
N GLU A 168 -9.87 -5.76 13.28
CA GLU A 168 -9.24 -4.59 13.94
C GLU A 168 -9.69 -3.27 13.29
N GLY A 169 -9.63 -2.18 14.06
CA GLY A 169 -9.81 -0.84 13.52
C GLY A 169 -8.57 -0.39 12.72
N LEU A 170 -8.79 0.41 11.67
CA LEU A 170 -7.69 1.04 10.94
C LEU A 170 -6.94 2.04 11.84
N PRO A 171 -5.68 2.38 11.52
CA PRO A 171 -4.89 3.32 12.32
C PRO A 171 -5.56 4.69 12.45
N VAL A 172 -5.42 5.33 13.60
CA VAL A 172 -6.04 6.65 13.90
C VAL A 172 -5.66 7.69 12.84
N ARG A 173 -4.39 7.71 12.42
CA ARG A 173 -3.85 8.56 11.35
C ARG A 173 -4.64 8.50 10.05
N PHE A 174 -5.22 7.33 9.72
CA PHE A 174 -6.07 7.18 8.55
C PHE A 174 -7.27 8.13 8.65
N PHE A 175 -7.98 8.11 9.78
CA PHE A 175 -9.17 8.94 10.00
C PHE A 175 -8.86 10.41 10.23
N GLU A 176 -7.75 10.73 10.91
CA GLU A 176 -7.34 12.11 11.18
C GLU A 176 -7.07 12.92 9.91
N LEU A 177 -6.60 12.29 8.83
CA LEU A 177 -6.14 13.00 7.64
C LEU A 177 -7.15 13.02 6.50
N ILE A 178 -8.11 12.08 6.45
CA ILE A 178 -9.01 11.93 5.29
C ILE A 178 -9.80 13.20 4.98
N GLU A 179 -10.36 13.87 5.98
CA GLU A 179 -11.21 15.03 5.74
C GLU A 179 -10.42 16.18 5.09
N ASP A 180 -9.29 16.55 5.70
CA ASP A 180 -8.45 17.66 5.22
C ASP A 180 -7.77 17.32 3.89
N ASP A 181 -7.21 16.12 3.75
CA ASP A 181 -6.47 15.74 2.55
C ASP A 181 -7.40 15.70 1.33
N PHE A 182 -8.55 15.03 1.44
CA PHE A 182 -9.46 14.86 0.29
C PHE A 182 -10.20 16.15 -0.08
N ALA A 183 -10.38 17.08 0.87
CA ALA A 183 -10.87 18.42 0.60
C ALA A 183 -9.85 19.28 -0.18
N ALA A 184 -8.55 19.10 0.07
CA ALA A 184 -7.48 19.85 -0.58
C ALA A 184 -6.99 19.23 -1.91
N CYS A 185 -7.48 18.05 -2.28
CA CYS A 185 -7.00 17.26 -3.42
C CYS A 185 -7.37 17.89 -4.78
N ASP A 186 -6.37 18.06 -5.64
CA ASP A 186 -6.55 18.56 -7.02
C ASP A 186 -6.60 17.43 -8.07
N LEU A 187 -6.05 16.27 -7.73
CA LEU A 187 -5.96 15.10 -8.60
C LEU A 187 -5.83 13.84 -7.75
N LEU A 188 -6.72 12.87 -7.95
CA LEU A 188 -6.63 11.55 -7.35
C LEU A 188 -6.05 10.55 -8.34
N ILE A 189 -5.00 9.84 -7.96
CA ILE A 189 -4.44 8.73 -8.73
C ILE A 189 -4.66 7.45 -7.93
N VAL A 190 -5.39 6.50 -8.49
CA VAL A 190 -5.65 5.17 -7.89
C VAL A 190 -4.88 4.13 -8.68
N MET A 191 -4.03 3.34 -8.01
CA MET A 191 -3.15 2.39 -8.67
C MET A 191 -3.21 1.00 -8.04
N GLY A 192 -3.28 -0.05 -8.87
CA GLY A 192 -3.02 -1.42 -8.44
C GLY A 192 -3.89 -1.91 -7.27
N THR A 193 -5.16 -1.51 -7.20
CA THR A 193 -6.09 -1.96 -6.15
C THR A 193 -7.38 -2.47 -6.77
N SER A 194 -8.02 -3.45 -6.13
CA SER A 194 -9.33 -3.94 -6.51
C SER A 194 -10.50 -3.09 -5.97
N LEU A 195 -10.21 -2.16 -5.06
CA LEU A 195 -11.19 -1.33 -4.34
C LEU A 195 -12.33 -2.16 -3.70
N GLN A 196 -12.00 -3.31 -3.12
CA GLN A 196 -12.99 -4.20 -2.46
C GLN A 196 -13.03 -4.06 -0.93
N VAL A 197 -12.00 -3.46 -0.33
CA VAL A 197 -11.86 -3.40 1.14
C VAL A 197 -12.27 -2.01 1.64
N GLN A 198 -13.29 -1.98 2.49
CA GLN A 198 -13.73 -0.76 3.17
C GLN A 198 -12.96 -0.56 4.49
N PRO A 199 -12.79 0.69 4.95
CA PRO A 199 -13.28 1.95 4.35
C PRO A 199 -12.38 2.53 3.24
N PHE A 200 -11.27 1.88 2.89
CA PHE A 200 -10.33 2.41 1.89
C PHE A 200 -10.97 2.62 0.51
N ALA A 201 -11.80 1.66 0.07
CA ALA A 201 -12.42 1.69 -1.24
C ALA A 201 -13.35 2.90 -1.44
N SER A 202 -14.06 3.36 -0.39
CA SER A 202 -14.98 4.49 -0.51
C SER A 202 -14.29 5.85 -0.66
N LEU A 203 -13.01 5.96 -0.28
CA LEU A 203 -12.25 7.22 -0.37
C LEU A 203 -12.20 7.81 -1.78
N VAL A 204 -12.34 6.99 -2.82
CA VAL A 204 -12.39 7.48 -4.21
C VAL A 204 -13.49 8.52 -4.44
N GLY A 205 -14.58 8.46 -3.66
CA GLY A 205 -15.70 9.38 -3.70
C GLY A 205 -15.55 10.63 -2.84
N ASN A 206 -14.51 10.71 -2.00
CA ASN A 206 -14.35 11.80 -1.03
C ASN A 206 -13.77 13.08 -1.64
N VAL A 207 -13.16 13.01 -2.82
CA VAL A 207 -12.65 14.21 -3.51
C VAL A 207 -13.78 14.99 -4.18
N GLY A 208 -13.62 16.32 -4.25
CA GLY A 208 -14.63 17.25 -4.78
C GLY A 208 -15.19 16.90 -6.16
N GLY A 209 -16.42 17.36 -6.45
CA GLY A 209 -17.21 17.04 -7.64
C GLY A 209 -16.50 17.23 -9.00
N SER A 210 -15.56 18.18 -9.07
CA SER A 210 -14.78 18.52 -10.26
C SER A 210 -13.37 17.92 -10.29
N VAL A 211 -12.92 17.28 -9.21
CA VAL A 211 -11.54 16.79 -9.07
C VAL A 211 -11.30 15.60 -9.99
N PRO A 212 -10.37 15.69 -10.95
CA PRO A 212 -10.06 14.59 -11.83
C PRO A 212 -9.51 13.39 -11.07
N ARG A 213 -9.88 12.19 -11.51
CA ARG A 213 -9.43 10.93 -10.93
C ARG A 213 -8.91 10.04 -12.04
N LEU A 214 -7.81 9.36 -11.77
CA LEU A 214 -7.17 8.44 -12.70
C LEU A 214 -7.09 7.07 -12.05
N LEU A 215 -7.62 6.05 -12.72
CA LEU A 215 -7.37 4.65 -12.37
C LEU A 215 -6.29 4.08 -13.28
N ILE A 216 -5.23 3.54 -12.68
CA ILE A 216 -4.19 2.75 -13.34
C ILE A 216 -4.28 1.34 -12.77
N ASN A 217 -4.82 0.41 -13.55
CA ASN A 217 -5.02 -0.95 -13.05
C ASN A 217 -5.16 -1.95 -14.18
N ARG A 218 -4.95 -3.24 -13.93
CA ARG A 218 -5.19 -4.29 -14.93
C ARG A 218 -6.67 -4.45 -15.28
N GLU A 219 -7.55 -4.12 -14.33
CA GLU A 219 -8.98 -4.31 -14.45
C GLU A 219 -9.73 -3.03 -14.08
N ARG A 220 -10.91 -2.84 -14.68
CA ARG A 220 -11.85 -1.79 -14.26
C ARG A 220 -12.40 -2.12 -12.88
N VAL A 221 -12.33 -1.16 -11.96
CA VAL A 221 -12.79 -1.33 -10.57
C VAL A 221 -13.37 -0.02 -10.02
N GLY A 222 -14.13 -0.12 -8.93
CA GLY A 222 -14.67 1.04 -8.23
C GLY A 222 -15.74 1.81 -8.99
N GLU A 223 -16.29 1.25 -10.08
CA GLU A 223 -17.45 1.81 -10.76
C GLU A 223 -18.71 1.56 -9.91
N THR A 224 -19.52 2.59 -9.71
CA THR A 224 -20.82 2.46 -9.04
C THR A 224 -21.92 2.98 -9.95
N VAL A 225 -22.86 2.10 -10.28
CA VAL A 225 -24.08 2.47 -11.02
C VAL A 225 -25.04 3.17 -10.06
N GLY A 226 -25.49 4.37 -10.41
CA GLY A 226 -26.55 5.10 -9.68
C GLY A 226 -26.16 5.70 -8.31
N HIS A 227 -24.94 5.49 -7.81
CA HIS A 227 -24.49 6.07 -6.53
C HIS A 227 -23.43 7.17 -6.75
N SER A 228 -23.54 8.25 -5.99
CA SER A 228 -22.55 9.33 -5.93
C SER A 228 -21.32 8.86 -5.15
N GLY A 229 -20.26 8.43 -5.85
CA GLY A 229 -18.97 8.18 -5.21
C GLY A 229 -17.96 7.43 -6.07
N GLY A 230 -18.36 6.35 -6.74
CA GLY A 230 -17.45 5.54 -7.57
C GLY A 230 -17.00 6.23 -8.85
N PHE A 231 -16.18 5.56 -9.63
CA PHE A 231 -15.77 5.98 -10.98
C PHE A 231 -16.94 5.95 -11.99
N ASP A 232 -16.89 6.83 -12.98
CA ASP A 232 -17.73 6.88 -14.18
C ASP A 232 -16.83 7.13 -15.42
N PHE A 233 -16.13 6.08 -15.86
CA PHE A 233 -15.20 6.18 -17.00
C PHE A 233 -15.92 6.42 -18.34
N ASP A 234 -17.18 6.01 -18.45
CA ASP A 234 -17.94 6.06 -19.69
C ASP A 234 -18.87 7.29 -19.78
N GLY A 235 -18.94 8.11 -18.73
CA GLY A 235 -19.83 9.30 -18.69
C GLY A 235 -21.31 8.96 -18.67
N LYS A 236 -21.69 7.80 -18.09
CA LYS A 236 -23.07 7.29 -18.11
C LYS A 236 -23.89 7.71 -16.88
N ARG A 237 -23.30 8.43 -15.92
CA ARG A 237 -23.97 8.76 -14.65
C ARG A 237 -25.10 9.78 -14.79
N SER A 238 -24.93 10.84 -15.58
CA SER A 238 -26.00 11.75 -15.98
C SER A 238 -25.58 12.60 -17.18
N ALA A 239 -26.54 13.22 -17.88
CA ALA A 239 -26.24 14.13 -18.99
C ALA A 239 -25.44 15.38 -18.57
N ASP A 240 -25.48 15.73 -17.28
CA ASP A 240 -24.76 16.86 -16.69
C ASP A 240 -23.48 16.44 -15.94
N SER A 241 -23.07 15.16 -16.04
CA SER A 241 -21.89 14.69 -15.31
C SER A 241 -20.61 15.27 -15.91
N VAL A 242 -19.76 15.83 -15.05
CA VAL A 242 -18.43 16.29 -15.46
C VAL A 242 -17.59 15.04 -15.74
N HIS A 243 -17.11 14.89 -16.98
CA HIS A 243 -16.17 13.83 -17.32
C HIS A 243 -14.82 14.12 -16.64
N ARG A 244 -14.59 13.44 -15.51
CA ARG A 244 -13.44 13.64 -14.63
C ARG A 244 -12.64 12.37 -14.36
N ASP A 245 -13.12 11.23 -14.84
CA ASP A 245 -12.55 9.92 -14.55
C ASP A 245 -11.82 9.35 -15.77
N ALA A 246 -10.51 9.20 -15.64
CA ALA A 246 -9.66 8.60 -16.64
C ALA A 246 -9.26 7.17 -16.26
N LEU A 247 -9.08 6.33 -17.27
CA LEU A 247 -8.73 4.92 -17.11
C LEU A 247 -7.49 4.58 -17.94
N VAL A 248 -6.52 3.93 -17.31
CA VAL A 248 -5.39 3.27 -17.96
C VAL A 248 -5.42 1.80 -17.55
N LEU A 249 -5.71 0.93 -18.53
CA LEU A 249 -5.70 -0.51 -18.34
C LEU A 249 -4.32 -1.09 -18.67
N GLY A 250 -3.75 -1.85 -17.74
CA GLY A 250 -2.47 -2.52 -17.92
C GLY A 250 -1.64 -2.57 -16.64
N ASP A 251 -0.34 -2.82 -16.81
CA ASP A 251 0.62 -2.86 -15.71
C ASP A 251 0.89 -1.46 -15.16
N CYS A 252 0.91 -1.34 -13.84
CA CYS A 252 1.08 -0.04 -13.19
C CYS A 252 2.46 0.58 -13.49
N ASP A 253 3.50 -0.26 -13.60
CA ASP A 253 4.86 0.18 -13.92
C ASP A 253 4.94 0.80 -15.31
N ASP A 254 4.35 0.17 -16.32
CA ASP A 254 4.34 0.68 -17.70
C ASP A 254 3.64 2.03 -17.78
N ALA A 255 2.51 2.18 -17.09
CA ALA A 255 1.79 3.45 -17.01
C ALA A 255 2.63 4.54 -16.31
N CYS A 256 3.29 4.22 -15.19
CA CYS A 256 4.14 5.17 -14.47
C CYS A 256 5.38 5.58 -15.29
N LEU A 257 5.98 4.63 -16.02
CA LEU A 257 7.09 4.90 -16.94
C LEU A 257 6.63 5.83 -18.08
N LEU A 258 5.48 5.54 -18.69
CA LEU A 258 4.88 6.37 -19.73
C LEU A 258 4.54 7.76 -19.22
N PHE A 259 4.00 7.88 -18.00
CA PHE A 259 3.73 9.18 -17.40
C PHE A 259 5.01 9.94 -17.10
N ALA A 260 6.04 9.28 -16.57
CA ALA A 260 7.35 9.91 -16.39
C ALA A 260 7.91 10.43 -17.72
N GLU A 261 7.84 9.66 -18.81
CA GLU A 261 8.23 10.12 -20.14
C GLU A 261 7.40 11.33 -20.59
N LYS A 262 6.07 11.23 -20.51
CA LYS A 262 5.14 12.32 -20.85
C LYS A 262 5.25 13.52 -19.92
N LEU A 263 5.91 13.44 -18.78
CA LEU A 263 6.18 14.56 -17.88
C LEU A 263 7.62 15.09 -18.04
N GLY A 264 8.48 14.39 -18.77
CA GLY A 264 9.90 14.71 -18.92
C GLY A 264 10.76 14.25 -17.74
N TRP A 265 10.28 13.30 -16.94
CA TRP A 265 10.89 12.81 -15.70
C TRP A 265 11.54 11.42 -15.85
N ALA A 266 11.55 10.84 -17.05
CA ALA A 266 12.05 9.48 -17.27
C ALA A 266 13.50 9.29 -16.79
N GLY A 267 14.38 10.28 -17.03
CA GLY A 267 15.77 10.23 -16.56
C GLY A 267 15.92 10.27 -15.04
N GLU A 268 15.11 11.08 -14.36
CA GLU A 268 15.09 11.17 -12.88
C GLU A 268 14.56 9.87 -12.28
N LEU A 269 13.47 9.31 -12.84
CA LEU A 269 12.91 8.04 -12.39
C LEU A 269 13.93 6.90 -12.52
N ALA A 270 14.63 6.83 -13.65
CA ALA A 270 15.69 5.85 -13.88
C ALA A 270 16.86 6.03 -12.89
N SER A 271 17.23 7.29 -12.59
CA SER A 271 18.30 7.62 -11.65
C SER A 271 17.96 7.20 -10.22
N LEU A 272 16.73 7.44 -9.75
CA LEU A 272 16.28 7.01 -8.42
C LEU A 272 16.33 5.48 -8.29
N ARG A 273 15.86 4.76 -9.30
CA ARG A 273 15.89 3.29 -9.34
C ARG A 273 17.33 2.77 -9.30
N ALA A 274 18.22 3.35 -10.10
CA ALA A 274 19.63 2.96 -10.12
C ALA A 274 20.32 3.23 -8.78
N ALA A 275 20.07 4.40 -8.17
CA ALA A 275 20.62 4.76 -6.87
C ALA A 275 20.18 3.78 -5.76
N PHE A 276 18.91 3.37 -5.78
CA PHE A 276 18.40 2.34 -4.85
C PHE A 276 19.17 1.03 -4.98
N THR A 277 19.35 0.51 -6.21
CA THR A 277 20.06 -0.74 -6.47
C THR A 277 21.52 -0.68 -5.98
N VAL A 278 22.21 0.44 -6.20
CA VAL A 278 23.57 0.65 -5.70
C VAL A 278 23.59 0.63 -4.17
N ARG A 279 22.69 1.36 -3.50
CA ARG A 279 22.58 1.38 -2.03
C ARG A 279 22.32 -0.03 -1.48
N LYS A 280 21.37 -0.78 -2.04
CA LYS A 280 21.09 -2.16 -1.61
C LYS A 280 22.28 -3.10 -1.82
N GLY A 281 23.02 -2.95 -2.92
CA GLY A 281 24.23 -3.72 -3.17
C GLY A 281 25.32 -3.47 -2.11
N LEU A 282 25.47 -2.23 -1.67
CA LEU A 282 26.41 -1.87 -0.59
C LEU A 282 25.98 -2.43 0.77
N GLU A 283 24.69 -2.36 1.11
CA GLU A 283 24.13 -2.94 2.35
C GLU A 283 24.32 -4.46 2.41
N ALA A 284 24.07 -5.16 1.30
CA ALA A 284 24.28 -6.61 1.22
C ALA A 284 25.76 -7.00 1.35
N GLY A 285 26.68 -6.18 0.82
CA GLY A 285 28.12 -6.40 0.96
C GLY A 285 28.65 -6.15 2.38
N ALA A 286 28.08 -5.18 3.10
CA ALA A 286 28.48 -4.85 4.48
C ALA A 286 27.95 -5.85 5.53
N GLY A 287 26.84 -6.55 5.25
CA GLY A 287 26.29 -7.60 6.12
C GLY A 287 26.95 -8.98 5.95
N ALA A 288 27.82 -9.15 4.96
CA ALA A 288 28.52 -10.40 4.66
C ALA A 288 29.99 -10.43 5.13
N SER A 289 30.45 -9.36 5.80
CA SER A 289 31.81 -9.19 6.35
C SER A 289 31.88 -9.32 7.85
#